data_AF-A8YBP1-F1
#
_entry.id   AF-A8YBP1-F1
#
_cell.length_a   1.000
_cell.length_b   1.000
_cell.length_c   1.000
_cell.angle_alpha   90.00
_cell.angle_beta   90.00
_cell.angle_gamma   90.00
#
_symmetry.space_group_name_H-M   'P 1'
#
loop_
_entity.id
_entity.type
_entity.pdbx_description
1 polymer ?
#
loop_
_entity_poly.entity_id
_entity_poly.type
_entity_poly.pdbx_seq_one_letter_code
_entity_poly.pdbx_strand_id
1 'polypeptide(L)'
;MIPDPRSSKPKTLLPFISLATAAVVTTGIGLASSPLSASSNLLASPDKQQAKQQTVEITLVSYAVTQSAYSKIIPLFVNKWKREKKQDVVIKQSYGGSGSQTRAVIDGLDADVVNLAIGSDVERLQKAGLVNPGWQKELPNNAIATRSVVALVTRQGNPKGIRNWPDLAKSGIKVITANPKTSGVARWNFLALWGSVTRTGGNEAQATNFVRNVHKNVPVLPKDAREASDVFFKQDQGDVLLNYENEVILARQKGETGFSYTIPPVNVSIDPARGRSG
;
A
#
# COMPACT_ATOMS: atom_id res chain seq x y z
N MET A 1 34.97 26.56 -14.30
CA MET A 1 34.70 25.31 -15.05
C MET A 1 34.36 24.24 -14.03
N ILE A 2 33.09 23.88 -13.93
CA ILE A 2 32.54 22.89 -12.98
C ILE A 2 32.08 21.70 -13.83
N PRO A 3 32.49 20.45 -13.55
CA PRO A 3 32.10 19.31 -14.37
C PRO A 3 30.68 18.81 -14.03
N ASP A 4 29.97 18.43 -15.09
CA ASP A 4 28.60 17.92 -15.18
C ASP A 4 28.44 16.52 -14.55
N PRO A 5 27.45 16.28 -13.65
CA PRO A 5 27.24 14.98 -13.02
C PRO A 5 26.37 14.00 -13.85
N ARG A 6 26.04 14.27 -15.12
CA ARG A 6 25.30 13.30 -15.96
C ARG A 6 26.21 12.46 -16.84
N SER A 7 26.79 11.41 -16.26
CA SER A 7 27.36 10.29 -17.03
C SER A 7 27.38 9.02 -16.19
N SER A 8 26.34 8.19 -16.34
CA SER A 8 26.41 6.79 -15.95
C SER A 8 25.90 5.92 -17.10
N LYS A 9 26.83 5.11 -17.63
CA LYS A 9 26.63 4.15 -18.72
C LYS A 9 25.64 3.04 -18.30
N PRO A 10 24.94 2.42 -19.27
CA PRO A 10 23.97 1.37 -18.97
C PRO A 10 24.67 0.09 -18.49
N LYS A 11 24.14 -0.54 -17.43
CA LYS A 11 24.54 -1.88 -16.97
C LYS A 11 23.67 -2.92 -17.66
N THR A 12 24.29 -3.68 -18.55
CA THR A 12 23.76 -4.88 -19.20
C THR A 12 23.60 -5.99 -18.15
N LEU A 13 22.41 -6.56 -18.02
CA LEU A 13 22.14 -7.76 -17.22
C LEU A 13 21.69 -8.88 -18.15
N LEU A 14 22.40 -10.01 -18.08
CA LEU A 14 22.29 -11.21 -18.90
C LEU A 14 20.96 -11.97 -18.65
N PRO A 15 20.44 -12.72 -19.64
CA PRO A 15 19.25 -13.54 -19.48
C PRO A 15 19.58 -14.89 -18.82
N PHE A 16 18.76 -15.30 -17.85
CA PHE A 16 18.74 -16.66 -17.32
C PHE A 16 18.05 -17.60 -18.32
N ILE A 17 18.84 -18.47 -18.95
CA ILE A 17 18.38 -19.61 -19.75
C ILE A 17 18.17 -20.77 -18.78
N SER A 18 16.97 -21.36 -18.75
CA SER A 18 16.76 -22.67 -18.14
C SER A 18 16.28 -23.63 -19.22
N LEU A 19 17.23 -24.47 -19.65
CA LEU A 19 17.09 -25.54 -20.62
C LEU A 19 16.85 -26.83 -19.84
N ALA A 20 15.76 -27.54 -20.12
CA ALA A 20 15.61 -28.93 -19.68
C ALA A 20 14.87 -29.72 -20.77
N THR A 21 15.66 -30.27 -21.69
CA THR A 21 15.29 -31.39 -22.56
C THR A 21 15.80 -32.68 -21.93
N ALA A 22 14.96 -33.71 -21.87
CA ALA A 22 15.41 -35.10 -21.82
C ALA A 22 14.36 -35.99 -22.51
N ALA A 23 14.77 -36.53 -23.65
CA ALA A 23 14.07 -37.53 -24.43
C ALA A 23 14.25 -38.92 -23.80
N VAL A 24 13.26 -39.80 -23.98
CA VAL A 24 13.47 -41.25 -23.94
C VAL A 24 12.99 -41.83 -25.26
N VAL A 25 13.94 -42.48 -25.94
CA VAL A 25 13.79 -43.25 -27.17
C VAL A 25 13.51 -44.70 -26.77
N THR A 26 12.53 -45.34 -27.40
CA THR A 26 12.54 -46.79 -27.62
C THR A 26 12.06 -47.11 -29.03
N THR A 27 12.91 -47.85 -29.72
CA THR A 27 12.84 -48.38 -31.09
C THR A 27 12.01 -49.67 -31.16
N GLY A 28 11.39 -49.95 -32.32
CA GLY A 28 10.93 -51.31 -32.67
C GLY A 28 9.91 -51.43 -33.80
N ILE A 29 10.40 -51.57 -35.06
CA ILE A 29 10.06 -52.55 -36.13
C ILE A 29 8.58 -52.99 -36.26
N GLY A 30 7.88 -53.00 -37.40
CA GLY A 30 8.17 -52.83 -38.83
C GLY A 30 6.95 -53.30 -39.67
N LEU A 31 7.17 -53.42 -40.98
CA LEU A 31 6.33 -54.03 -42.04
C LEU A 31 5.34 -53.12 -42.82
N ALA A 32 5.56 -53.14 -44.13
CA ALA A 32 4.84 -52.44 -45.18
C ALA A 32 3.66 -53.27 -45.71
N SER A 33 2.57 -52.60 -46.06
CA SER A 33 1.64 -52.99 -47.14
C SER A 33 0.53 -51.94 -47.28
N SER A 34 0.50 -51.21 -48.39
CA SER A 34 -0.68 -50.48 -48.84
C SER A 34 -1.70 -51.47 -49.40
N PRO A 35 -3.00 -51.31 -49.09
CA PRO A 35 -3.90 -50.97 -50.19
C PRO A 35 -5.07 -50.03 -49.83
N LEU A 36 -5.46 -49.24 -50.83
CA LEU A 36 -6.83 -48.90 -51.26
C LEU A 36 -7.83 -48.24 -50.28
N SER A 37 -8.09 -46.97 -50.57
CA SER A 37 -9.37 -46.23 -50.53
C SER A 37 -10.47 -46.63 -49.54
N ALA A 38 -10.70 -45.76 -48.56
CA ALA A 38 -12.04 -45.38 -48.12
C ALA A 38 -12.03 -43.87 -47.80
N SER A 39 -12.68 -43.07 -48.65
CA SER A 39 -12.96 -41.66 -48.37
C SER A 39 -13.99 -41.58 -47.25
N SER A 40 -13.54 -41.60 -46.01
CA SER A 40 -14.35 -41.19 -44.87
C SER A 40 -14.38 -39.67 -44.87
N ASN A 41 -15.48 -39.09 -45.36
CA ASN A 41 -15.87 -37.72 -45.02
C ASN A 41 -16.15 -37.68 -43.50
N LEU A 42 -15.08 -37.61 -42.71
CA LEU A 42 -15.15 -37.12 -41.36
C LEU A 42 -15.49 -35.64 -41.50
N LEU A 43 -16.76 -35.33 -41.31
CA LEU A 43 -17.21 -34.00 -40.92
C LEU A 43 -16.39 -33.62 -39.69
N ALA A 44 -15.29 -32.90 -39.93
CA ALA A 44 -14.55 -32.21 -38.90
C ALA A 44 -15.56 -31.29 -38.22
N SER A 45 -16.05 -31.72 -37.06
CA SER A 45 -16.73 -30.82 -36.16
C SER A 45 -15.78 -29.66 -35.95
N PRO A 46 -16.19 -28.39 -36.14
CA PRO A 46 -15.33 -27.27 -35.83
C PRO A 46 -15.06 -27.37 -34.35
N ASP A 47 -13.87 -27.88 -34.04
CA ASP A 47 -13.31 -27.92 -32.70
C ASP A 47 -13.33 -26.45 -32.29
N LYS A 48 -14.28 -26.10 -31.41
CA LYS A 48 -14.31 -24.79 -30.77
C LYS A 48 -13.09 -24.79 -29.88
N GLN A 49 -11.92 -24.53 -30.47
CA GLN A 49 -10.73 -24.09 -29.77
C GLN A 49 -11.15 -22.81 -29.08
N GLN A 50 -11.66 -22.98 -27.86
CA GLN A 50 -12.00 -21.90 -26.97
C GLN A 50 -10.67 -21.24 -26.65
N ALA A 51 -10.33 -20.19 -27.40
CA ALA A 51 -9.13 -19.41 -27.23
C ALA A 51 -9.00 -19.14 -25.73
N LYS A 52 -7.99 -19.74 -25.10
CA LYS A 52 -7.78 -19.64 -23.66
C LYS A 52 -7.52 -18.18 -23.38
N GLN A 53 -8.53 -17.46 -22.88
CA GLN A 53 -8.42 -16.03 -22.62
C GLN A 53 -7.18 -15.80 -21.77
N GLN A 54 -6.29 -14.93 -22.26
CA GLN A 54 -5.04 -14.63 -21.59
C GLN A 54 -5.31 -14.18 -20.15
N THR A 55 -4.58 -14.77 -19.20
CA THR A 55 -4.62 -14.34 -17.80
C THR A 55 -4.18 -12.88 -17.72
N VAL A 56 -5.00 -12.05 -17.06
CA VAL A 56 -4.67 -10.66 -16.79
C VAL A 56 -3.86 -10.60 -15.50
N GLU A 57 -2.80 -9.81 -15.50
CA GLU A 57 -2.05 -9.50 -14.30
C GLU A 57 -2.24 -8.02 -13.97
N ILE A 58 -2.44 -7.72 -12.68
CA ILE A 58 -2.57 -6.35 -12.18
C ILE A 58 -1.67 -6.21 -10.97
N THR A 59 -0.81 -5.20 -10.93
CA THR A 59 0.01 -4.84 -9.79
C THR A 59 -0.65 -3.72 -8.99
N LEU A 60 -1.05 -4.05 -7.75
CA LEU A 60 -1.54 -3.12 -6.75
C LEU A 60 -0.39 -2.65 -5.86
N VAL A 61 -0.12 -1.34 -5.88
CA VAL A 61 0.80 -0.70 -4.95
C VAL A 61 -0.01 0.09 -3.91
N SER A 62 0.09 -0.28 -2.63
CA SER A 62 -0.67 0.36 -1.56
C SER A 62 0.14 0.64 -0.30
N TYR A 63 -0.44 1.38 0.65
CA TYR A 63 0.21 1.73 1.91
C TYR A 63 0.02 0.64 2.99
N ALA A 64 0.92 0.62 3.98
CA ALA A 64 1.17 -0.53 4.87
C ALA A 64 -0.07 -1.16 5.51
N VAL A 65 -1.06 -0.37 5.92
CA VAL A 65 -2.17 -0.85 6.76
C VAL A 65 -3.33 -1.44 5.94
N THR A 66 -3.34 -1.26 4.62
CA THR A 66 -4.42 -1.77 3.76
C THR A 66 -4.29 -3.27 3.46
N GLN A 67 -3.13 -3.87 3.71
CA GLN A 67 -2.88 -5.29 3.43
C GLN A 67 -3.95 -6.21 4.04
N SER A 68 -4.38 -5.94 5.28
CA SER A 68 -5.39 -6.77 5.96
C SER A 68 -6.79 -6.63 5.35
N ALA A 69 -7.10 -5.51 4.69
CA ALA A 69 -8.34 -5.35 3.94
C ALA A 69 -8.24 -6.03 2.58
N TYR A 70 -7.15 -5.79 1.85
CA TYR A 70 -6.94 -6.38 0.52
C TYR A 70 -6.80 -7.90 0.53
N SER A 71 -6.26 -8.50 1.59
CA SER A 71 -6.23 -9.96 1.74
C SER A 71 -7.64 -10.59 1.77
N LYS A 72 -8.66 -9.81 2.13
CA LYS A 72 -10.08 -10.22 2.10
C LYS A 72 -10.77 -9.79 0.80
N ILE A 73 -10.44 -8.62 0.25
CA ILE A 73 -11.08 -8.06 -0.94
C ILE A 73 -10.61 -8.75 -2.23
N ILE A 74 -9.31 -9.01 -2.37
CA ILE A 74 -8.72 -9.54 -3.61
C ILE A 74 -9.33 -10.89 -4.00
N PRO A 75 -9.49 -11.89 -3.10
CA PRO A 75 -10.13 -13.15 -3.46
C PRO A 75 -11.56 -12.97 -3.98
N LEU A 76 -12.32 -12.04 -3.38
CA LEU A 76 -13.68 -11.72 -3.82
C LEU A 76 -13.68 -11.08 -5.21
N PHE A 77 -12.74 -10.18 -5.48
CA PHE A 77 -12.58 -9.55 -6.78
C PHE A 77 -12.21 -10.58 -7.86
N VAL A 78 -11.22 -11.44 -7.60
CA VAL A 78 -10.78 -12.49 -8.54
C VAL A 78 -11.94 -13.43 -8.88
N ASN A 79 -12.68 -13.90 -7.87
CA ASN A 79 -13.84 -14.77 -8.08
C ASN A 79 -14.96 -14.07 -8.87
N LYS A 80 -15.23 -12.80 -8.57
CA LYS A 80 -16.20 -11.99 -9.31
C LYS A 80 -15.78 -11.82 -10.77
N TRP A 81 -14.51 -11.47 -11.00
CA TRP A 81 -13.94 -11.27 -12.34
C TRP A 81 -14.04 -12.55 -13.19
N LYS A 82 -13.65 -13.70 -12.63
CA LYS A 82 -13.77 -14.99 -13.32
C LYS A 82 -15.21 -15.32 -13.70
N ARG A 83 -16.17 -15.06 -12.81
CA ARG A 83 -17.60 -15.30 -13.09
C ARG A 83 -18.14 -14.42 -14.21
N GLU A 84 -17.81 -13.12 -14.18
CA GLU A 84 -18.37 -12.09 -15.07
C GLU A 84 -17.65 -11.98 -16.41
N LYS A 85 -16.31 -12.06 -16.40
CA LYS A 85 -15.46 -11.88 -17.58
C LYS A 85 -15.02 -13.19 -18.21
N LYS A 86 -15.24 -14.32 -17.54
CA LYS A 86 -14.75 -15.66 -17.93
C LYS A 86 -13.22 -15.75 -18.06
N GLN A 87 -12.52 -14.78 -17.51
CA GLN A 87 -11.07 -14.59 -17.60
C GLN A 87 -10.42 -14.76 -16.24
N ASP A 88 -9.21 -15.30 -16.19
CA ASP A 88 -8.41 -15.32 -14.95
C ASP A 88 -7.71 -13.99 -14.74
N VAL A 89 -7.63 -13.55 -13.48
CA VAL A 89 -6.88 -12.36 -13.07
C VAL A 89 -6.01 -12.67 -11.87
N VAL A 90 -4.75 -12.22 -11.91
CA VAL A 90 -3.77 -12.33 -10.83
C VAL A 90 -3.45 -10.93 -10.32
N ILE A 91 -3.54 -10.73 -9.01
CA ILE A 91 -3.21 -9.45 -8.37
C ILE A 91 -1.86 -9.55 -7.65
N LYS A 92 -0.82 -8.95 -8.25
CA LYS A 92 0.45 -8.68 -7.57
C LYS A 92 0.26 -7.54 -6.58
N GLN A 93 0.95 -7.60 -5.44
CA GLN A 93 0.72 -6.68 -4.33
C GLN A 93 2.04 -6.17 -3.77
N SER A 94 2.10 -4.87 -3.49
CA SER A 94 3.20 -4.23 -2.77
C SER A 94 2.65 -3.32 -1.68
N TYR A 95 3.19 -3.44 -0.46
CA TYR A 95 2.78 -2.64 0.71
C TYR A 95 3.97 -2.01 1.42
N GLY A 96 3.81 -0.78 1.89
CA GLY A 96 4.82 -0.10 2.69
C GLY A 96 4.41 1.32 3.08
N GLY A 97 5.35 2.13 3.58
CA GLY A 97 5.11 3.55 3.80
C GLY A 97 4.66 4.24 2.51
N SER A 98 3.54 4.96 2.55
CA SER A 98 2.92 5.56 1.34
C SER A 98 3.90 6.38 0.51
N GLY A 99 4.74 7.20 1.14
CA GLY A 99 5.74 8.00 0.44
C GLY A 99 6.89 7.16 -0.14
N SER A 100 7.22 6.02 0.48
CA SER A 100 8.16 5.05 -0.08
C SER A 100 7.58 4.32 -1.28
N GLN A 101 6.30 3.93 -1.22
CA GLN A 101 5.60 3.31 -2.34
C GLN A 101 5.49 4.24 -3.54
N THR A 102 5.17 5.52 -3.31
CA THR A 102 5.21 6.55 -4.36
C THR A 102 6.57 6.64 -5.02
N ARG A 103 7.67 6.65 -4.24
CA ARG A 103 9.03 6.67 -4.81
C ARG A 103 9.31 5.41 -5.62
N ALA A 104 8.98 4.24 -5.09
CA ALA A 104 9.21 2.97 -5.79
C ALA A 104 8.55 2.98 -7.18
N VAL A 105 7.30 3.47 -7.30
CA VAL A 105 6.61 3.58 -8.59
C VAL A 105 7.28 4.59 -9.52
N ILE A 106 7.69 5.75 -9.01
CA ILE A 106 8.46 6.74 -9.79
C ILE A 106 9.78 6.14 -10.30
N ASP A 107 10.43 5.31 -9.49
CA ASP A 107 11.73 4.70 -9.78
C ASP A 107 11.61 3.41 -10.62
N GLY A 108 10.41 3.03 -11.07
CA GLY A 108 10.19 1.94 -12.04
C GLY A 108 9.51 0.68 -11.50
N LEU A 109 8.96 0.69 -10.28
CA LEU A 109 8.02 -0.35 -9.86
C LEU A 109 6.74 -0.24 -10.68
N ASP A 110 6.53 -1.19 -11.57
CA ASP A 110 5.35 -1.23 -12.44
C ASP A 110 4.07 -1.42 -11.60
N ALA A 111 3.12 -0.51 -11.77
CA ALA A 111 1.92 -0.42 -10.95
C ALA A 111 0.72 -0.04 -11.82
N ASP A 112 -0.23 -0.95 -11.97
CA ASP A 112 -1.49 -0.70 -12.66
C ASP A 112 -2.45 0.16 -11.81
N VAL A 113 -2.44 -0.08 -10.50
CA VAL A 113 -3.33 0.58 -9.55
C VAL A 113 -2.56 1.01 -8.31
N VAL A 114 -2.73 2.27 -7.92
CA VAL A 114 -2.22 2.78 -6.65
C VAL A 114 -3.37 3.11 -5.70
N ASN A 115 -3.21 2.73 -4.43
CA ASN A 115 -4.06 3.20 -3.34
C ASN A 115 -3.14 3.70 -2.23
N LEU A 116 -2.96 5.02 -2.14
CA LEU A 116 -1.97 5.68 -1.31
C LEU A 116 -2.64 6.42 -0.15
N ALA A 117 -1.89 6.65 0.92
CA ALA A 117 -2.43 7.15 2.17
C ALA A 117 -2.87 8.62 2.13
N ILE A 118 -2.41 9.40 1.16
CA ILE A 118 -2.66 10.85 1.07
C ILE A 118 -2.68 11.29 -0.40
N GLY A 119 -3.56 12.23 -0.75
CA GLY A 119 -3.69 12.74 -2.12
C GLY A 119 -2.39 13.27 -2.73
N SER A 120 -1.55 13.94 -1.92
CA SER A 120 -0.26 14.48 -2.37
C SER A 120 0.74 13.42 -2.85
N ASP A 121 0.57 12.15 -2.44
CA ASP A 121 1.38 11.05 -2.98
C ASP A 121 0.93 10.66 -4.39
N VAL A 122 -0.37 10.70 -4.69
CA VAL A 122 -0.89 10.47 -6.06
C VAL A 122 -0.55 11.66 -6.96
N GLU A 123 -0.61 12.89 -6.44
CA GLU A 123 -0.17 14.08 -7.18
C GLU A 123 1.30 14.02 -7.59
N ARG A 124 2.17 13.39 -6.78
CA ARG A 124 3.57 13.17 -7.16
C ARG A 124 3.71 12.21 -8.33
N LEU A 125 2.88 11.16 -8.39
CA LEU A 125 2.83 10.26 -9.56
C LEU A 125 2.29 10.98 -10.79
N GLN A 126 1.27 11.83 -10.62
CA GLN A 126 0.76 12.65 -11.71
C GLN A 126 1.83 13.59 -12.26
N LYS A 127 2.60 14.26 -11.38
CA LYS A 127 3.73 15.12 -11.77
C LYS A 127 4.85 14.35 -12.47
N ALA A 128 4.99 13.06 -12.19
CA ALA A 128 5.93 12.17 -12.89
C ALA A 128 5.37 11.61 -14.20
N GLY A 129 4.14 11.97 -14.60
CA GLY A 129 3.49 11.48 -15.82
C GLY A 129 2.94 10.05 -15.72
N LEU A 130 2.90 9.47 -14.52
CA LEU A 130 2.48 8.08 -14.28
C LEU A 130 0.99 7.95 -13.97
N VAL A 131 0.32 9.05 -13.64
CA VAL A 131 -1.13 9.13 -13.39
C VAL A 131 -1.67 10.31 -14.19
N ASN A 132 -2.82 10.13 -14.84
CA ASN A 132 -3.41 11.19 -15.65
C ASN A 132 -3.91 12.37 -14.81
N PRO A 133 -3.84 13.60 -15.32
CA PRO A 133 -4.47 14.76 -14.69
C PRO A 133 -5.98 14.54 -14.50
N GLY A 134 -6.52 14.98 -13.37
CA GLY A 134 -7.95 14.84 -13.07
C GLY A 134 -8.36 13.51 -12.46
N TRP A 135 -7.40 12.65 -12.09
CA TRP A 135 -7.60 11.36 -11.42
C TRP A 135 -8.57 11.42 -10.23
N GLN A 136 -8.62 12.55 -9.51
CA GLN A 136 -9.54 12.73 -8.38
C GLN A 136 -11.00 12.52 -8.80
N LYS A 137 -11.36 12.87 -10.04
CA LYS A 137 -12.73 12.81 -10.55
C LYS A 137 -13.04 11.53 -11.32
N GLU A 138 -12.05 10.69 -11.58
CA GLU A 138 -12.24 9.44 -12.33
C GLU A 138 -13.05 8.39 -11.55
N LEU A 139 -13.07 8.49 -10.22
CA LEU A 139 -13.79 7.59 -9.33
C LEU A 139 -14.71 8.38 -8.38
N PRO A 140 -15.82 7.76 -7.92
CA PRO A 140 -16.70 8.38 -6.92
C PRO A 140 -15.95 8.83 -5.66
N ASN A 141 -16.54 9.79 -4.94
CA ASN A 141 -16.01 10.33 -3.68
C ASN A 141 -14.59 10.91 -3.82
N ASN A 142 -14.30 11.60 -4.92
CA ASN A 142 -12.98 12.18 -5.20
C ASN A 142 -11.85 11.13 -5.18
N ALA A 143 -12.12 9.93 -5.69
CA ALA A 143 -11.26 8.75 -5.63
C ALA A 143 -10.91 8.23 -4.22
N ILE A 144 -11.59 8.70 -3.18
CA ILE A 144 -11.39 8.27 -1.79
C ILE A 144 -12.31 7.07 -1.49
N ALA A 145 -11.72 5.94 -1.09
CA ALA A 145 -12.47 4.71 -0.78
C ALA A 145 -12.94 4.64 0.69
N THR A 146 -12.18 5.23 1.59
CA THR A 146 -12.38 5.13 3.04
C THR A 146 -12.00 6.45 3.70
N ARG A 147 -12.52 6.72 4.89
CA ARG A 147 -12.03 7.80 5.75
C ARG A 147 -11.59 7.26 7.09
N SER A 148 -10.66 7.96 7.72
CA SER A 148 -10.24 7.68 9.10
C SER A 148 -9.88 9.00 9.80
N VAL A 149 -9.39 8.89 11.02
CA VAL A 149 -8.89 10.00 11.84
C VAL A 149 -7.64 9.53 12.58
N VAL A 150 -6.87 10.45 13.16
CA VAL A 150 -5.76 10.07 14.03
C VAL A 150 -6.29 9.67 15.40
N ALA A 151 -5.89 8.49 15.88
CA ALA A 151 -6.17 8.00 17.22
C ALA A 151 -4.93 8.13 18.12
N LEU A 152 -5.18 8.48 19.39
CA LEU A 152 -4.22 8.39 20.48
C LEU A 152 -4.39 7.04 21.16
N VAL A 153 -3.46 6.11 20.95
CA VAL A 153 -3.46 4.80 21.62
C VAL A 153 -2.53 4.85 22.81
N THR A 154 -3.02 4.54 24.00
CA THR A 154 -2.27 4.59 25.27
C THR A 154 -2.21 3.21 25.91
N ARG A 155 -1.25 3.01 26.81
CA ARG A 155 -1.17 1.81 27.66
C ARG A 155 -2.47 1.62 28.46
N GLN A 156 -2.76 0.39 28.87
CA GLN A 156 -3.95 0.07 29.68
C GLN A 156 -4.06 1.00 30.89
N GLY A 157 -5.26 1.54 31.13
CA GLY A 157 -5.52 2.45 32.24
C GLY A 157 -4.96 3.86 32.07
N ASN A 158 -4.24 4.13 30.97
CA ASN A 158 -3.65 5.43 30.65
C ASN A 158 -2.84 6.04 31.82
N PRO A 159 -1.74 5.37 32.25
CA PRO A 159 -0.99 5.75 33.45
C PRO A 159 -0.37 7.15 33.38
N LYS A 160 -0.21 7.71 32.18
CA LYS A 160 0.31 9.05 31.93
C LYS A 160 -0.78 10.13 31.83
N GLY A 161 -2.06 9.74 31.93
CA GLY A 161 -3.19 10.67 31.86
C GLY A 161 -3.30 11.43 30.53
N ILE A 162 -2.89 10.81 29.42
CA ILE A 162 -2.89 11.41 28.08
C ILE A 162 -4.31 11.41 27.52
N ARG A 163 -4.91 12.59 27.36
CA ARG A 163 -6.30 12.74 26.91
C ARG A 163 -6.39 13.44 25.56
N ASN A 164 -5.47 14.35 25.25
CA ASN A 164 -5.53 15.16 24.05
C ASN A 164 -4.13 15.61 23.60
N TRP A 165 -4.06 16.32 22.46
CA TRP A 165 -2.81 16.78 21.84
C TRP A 165 -1.83 17.48 22.78
N PRO A 166 -2.25 18.45 23.64
CA PRO A 166 -1.30 19.15 24.51
C PRO A 166 -0.51 18.24 25.45
N ASP A 167 -1.08 17.08 25.83
CA ASP A 167 -0.42 16.14 26.72
C ASP A 167 0.82 15.51 26.10
N LEU A 168 0.88 15.41 24.77
CA LEU A 168 1.99 14.82 24.03
C LEU A 168 3.29 15.61 24.15
N ALA A 169 3.21 16.90 24.46
CA ALA A 169 4.36 17.78 24.62
C ALA A 169 4.87 17.85 26.07
N LYS A 170 4.21 17.18 27.01
CA LYS A 170 4.63 17.15 28.43
C LYS A 170 5.95 16.40 28.58
N SER A 171 6.75 16.81 29.56
CA SER A 171 8.00 16.12 29.90
C SER A 171 7.71 14.68 30.35
N GLY A 172 8.59 13.74 29.97
CA GLY A 172 8.49 12.34 30.37
C GLY A 172 7.41 11.54 29.64
N ILE A 173 6.80 12.10 28.59
CA ILE A 173 5.96 11.38 27.63
C ILE A 173 6.82 10.91 26.47
N LYS A 174 6.67 9.64 26.07
CA LYS A 174 7.29 9.05 24.89
C LYS A 174 6.22 8.78 23.84
N VAL A 175 6.30 9.48 22.72
CA VAL A 175 5.34 9.40 21.62
C VAL A 175 5.88 8.51 20.51
N ILE A 176 5.10 7.51 20.09
CA ILE A 176 5.38 6.71 18.90
C ILE A 176 4.59 7.27 17.73
N THR A 177 5.30 7.68 16.68
CA THR A 177 4.72 8.09 15.40
C THR A 177 5.67 7.67 14.28
N ALA A 178 5.14 7.29 13.12
CA ALA A 178 5.97 6.90 11.98
C ALA A 178 6.77 8.10 11.42
N ASN A 179 7.70 7.80 10.51
CA ASN A 179 8.53 8.79 9.82
C ASN A 179 7.76 9.52 8.70
N PRO A 180 7.64 10.86 8.73
CA PRO A 180 6.92 11.62 7.69
C PRO A 180 7.59 11.60 6.31
N LYS A 181 8.88 11.23 6.22
CA LYS A 181 9.60 11.09 4.94
C LYS A 181 9.18 9.84 4.15
N THR A 182 8.61 8.85 4.83
CA THR A 182 8.28 7.54 4.25
C THR A 182 6.81 7.20 4.41
N SER A 183 6.16 7.66 5.47
CA SER A 183 4.81 7.26 5.85
C SER A 183 3.75 8.34 5.59
N GLY A 184 2.56 7.90 5.19
CA GLY A 184 1.39 8.76 5.08
C GLY A 184 0.80 9.13 6.44
N VAL A 185 0.70 8.16 7.36
CA VAL A 185 0.12 8.40 8.70
C VAL A 185 0.89 9.46 9.44
N ALA A 186 2.21 9.47 9.29
CA ALA A 186 3.07 10.44 9.94
C ALA A 186 2.82 11.87 9.47
N ARG A 187 2.46 12.04 8.18
CA ARG A 187 2.07 13.34 7.64
C ARG A 187 0.67 13.74 8.13
N TRP A 188 -0.26 12.79 8.24
CA TRP A 188 -1.55 13.05 8.88
C TRP A 188 -1.43 13.39 10.36
N ASN A 189 -0.58 12.70 11.11
CA ASN A 189 -0.27 12.98 12.51
C ASN A 189 0.34 14.39 12.65
N PHE A 190 1.27 14.76 11.77
CA PHE A 190 1.81 16.12 11.72
C PHE A 190 0.70 17.16 11.50
N LEU A 191 -0.19 16.93 10.52
CA LEU A 191 -1.31 17.84 10.24
C LEU A 191 -2.30 17.91 11.39
N ALA A 192 -2.53 16.81 12.11
CA ALA A 192 -3.39 16.79 13.29
C ALA A 192 -2.78 17.61 14.45
N LEU A 193 -1.47 17.45 14.71
CA LEU A 193 -0.73 18.25 15.70
C LEU A 193 -0.69 19.74 15.33
N TRP A 194 -0.46 20.05 14.06
CA TRP A 194 -0.46 21.42 13.57
C TRP A 194 -1.86 22.04 13.70
N GLY A 195 -2.86 21.31 13.22
CA GLY A 195 -4.28 21.71 13.25
C GLY A 195 -4.82 21.86 14.66
N SER A 196 -4.35 21.08 15.63
CA SER A 196 -4.78 21.21 17.03
C SER A 196 -4.40 22.55 17.66
N VAL A 197 -3.45 23.27 17.07
CA VAL A 197 -3.06 24.62 17.50
C VAL A 197 -3.74 25.67 16.62
N THR A 198 -3.63 25.55 15.29
CA THR A 198 -4.11 26.58 14.38
C THR A 198 -5.62 26.66 14.28
N ARG A 199 -6.34 25.57 14.55
CA ARG A 199 -7.80 25.56 14.59
C ARG A 199 -8.38 26.03 15.92
N THR A 200 -7.55 26.25 16.93
CA THR A 200 -7.96 26.72 18.27
C THR A 200 -7.39 28.09 18.61
N GLY A 201 -7.12 28.91 17.58
CA GLY A 201 -6.67 30.30 17.73
C GLY A 201 -5.16 30.52 17.81
N GLY A 202 -4.34 29.47 17.71
CA GLY A 202 -2.90 29.61 17.65
C GLY A 202 -2.38 29.98 16.26
N ASN A 203 -1.21 30.61 16.20
CA ASN A 203 -0.51 30.96 14.95
C ASN A 203 0.51 29.89 14.53
N GLU A 204 1.11 30.06 13.35
CA GLU A 204 2.09 29.12 12.79
C GLU A 204 3.34 28.93 13.66
N ALA A 205 3.80 29.99 14.33
CA ALA A 205 4.95 29.90 15.23
C ALA A 205 4.63 29.03 16.46
N GLN A 206 3.43 29.18 17.03
CA GLN A 206 2.94 28.35 18.12
C GLN A 206 2.76 26.89 17.68
N ALA A 207 2.19 26.65 16.49
CA ALA A 207 2.05 25.31 15.94
C ALA A 207 3.41 24.65 15.70
N THR A 208 4.36 25.40 15.13
CA THR A 208 5.74 24.94 14.91
C THR A 208 6.41 24.55 16.24
N ASN A 209 6.28 25.39 17.27
CA ASN A 209 6.84 25.11 18.59
C ASN A 209 6.17 23.90 19.25
N PHE A 210 4.86 23.76 19.13
CA PHE A 210 4.13 22.62 19.65
C PHE A 210 4.55 21.31 18.97
N VAL A 211 4.54 21.26 17.64
CA VAL A 211 4.98 20.08 16.88
C VAL A 211 6.43 19.73 17.20
N ARG A 212 7.32 20.73 17.32
CA ARG A 212 8.72 20.53 17.74
C ARG A 212 8.80 19.90 19.13
N ASN A 213 8.03 20.38 20.10
CA ASN A 213 8.04 19.83 21.45
C ASN A 213 7.50 18.40 21.50
N VAL A 214 6.45 18.08 20.74
CA VAL A 214 5.98 16.70 20.58
C VAL A 214 7.05 15.81 19.95
N HIS A 215 7.76 16.28 18.92
CA HIS A 215 8.81 15.48 18.27
C HIS A 215 10.06 15.29 19.13
N LYS A 216 10.37 16.18 20.08
CA LYS A 216 11.41 15.93 21.09
C LYS A 216 11.09 14.72 21.98
N ASN A 217 9.80 14.41 22.12
CA ASN A 217 9.30 13.26 22.86
C ASN A 217 9.21 11.98 22.00
N VAL A 218 9.66 12.00 20.74
CA VAL A 218 9.62 10.85 19.83
C VAL A 218 10.98 10.14 19.83
N PRO A 219 11.12 8.94 20.45
CA PRO A 219 12.41 8.26 20.56
C PRO A 219 12.84 7.56 19.27
N VAL A 220 11.88 7.18 18.42
CA VAL A 220 12.11 6.47 17.17
C VAL A 220 11.06 6.87 16.15
N LEU A 221 11.44 6.87 14.87
CA LEU A 221 10.55 7.14 13.73
C LEU A 221 10.48 5.92 12.81
N PRO A 222 9.58 4.95 13.09
CA PRO A 222 9.40 3.73 12.29
C PRO A 222 9.03 4.06 10.84
N LYS A 223 9.38 3.20 9.89
CA LYS A 223 9.25 3.55 8.45
C LYS A 223 7.80 3.73 7.99
N ASP A 224 6.84 3.09 8.66
CA ASP A 224 5.42 3.17 8.33
C ASP A 224 4.51 2.92 9.54
N ALA A 225 3.20 2.99 9.31
CA ALA A 225 2.17 2.85 10.32
C ALA A 225 2.13 1.45 10.97
N ARG A 226 2.49 0.38 10.24
CA ARG A 226 2.48 -0.98 10.77
C ARG A 226 3.69 -1.20 11.67
N GLU A 227 4.86 -0.71 11.24
CA GLU A 227 6.07 -0.75 12.07
C GLU A 227 5.90 0.09 13.35
N ALA A 228 5.20 1.22 13.27
CA ALA A 228 4.86 2.01 14.47
C ALA A 228 3.97 1.23 15.45
N SER A 229 2.99 0.47 14.96
CA SER A 229 2.20 -0.45 15.79
C SER A 229 3.09 -1.54 16.41
N ASP A 230 3.99 -2.14 15.65
CA ASP A 230 4.90 -3.18 16.16
C ASP A 230 5.83 -2.64 17.27
N VAL A 231 6.38 -1.44 17.12
CA VAL A 231 7.17 -0.77 18.15
C VAL A 231 6.35 -0.57 19.43
N PHE A 232 5.09 -0.15 19.32
CA PHE A 232 4.26 0.11 20.49
C PHE A 232 3.76 -1.17 21.17
N PHE A 233 3.18 -2.10 20.41
CA PHE A 233 2.48 -3.28 20.94
C PHE A 233 3.42 -4.47 21.16
N LYS A 234 4.36 -4.73 20.25
CA LYS A 234 5.24 -5.92 20.33
C LYS A 234 6.54 -5.64 21.05
N GLN A 235 7.10 -4.45 20.87
CA GLN A 235 8.36 -4.04 21.50
C GLN A 235 8.16 -3.26 22.80
N ASP A 236 6.90 -3.04 23.20
CA ASP A 236 6.52 -2.35 24.43
C ASP A 236 7.17 -0.97 24.61
N GLN A 237 7.37 -0.22 23.52
CA GLN A 237 7.98 1.10 23.56
C GLN A 237 6.96 2.25 23.51
N GLY A 238 7.23 3.30 24.28
CA GLY A 238 6.44 4.52 24.30
C GLY A 238 5.20 4.47 25.18
N ASP A 239 4.69 5.64 25.52
CA ASP A 239 3.50 5.83 26.36
C ASP A 239 2.23 6.00 25.53
N VAL A 240 2.37 6.51 24.31
CA VAL A 240 1.28 6.78 23.38
C VAL A 240 1.71 6.56 21.94
N LEU A 241 0.86 5.92 21.14
CA LEU A 241 0.99 5.74 19.70
C LEU A 241 -0.01 6.63 18.96
N LEU A 242 0.48 7.38 17.97
CA LEU A 242 -0.32 8.11 17.00
C LEU A 242 -0.47 7.28 15.72
N ASN A 243 -1.68 6.78 15.46
CA ASN A 243 -1.94 5.97 14.27
C ASN A 243 -3.37 6.17 13.74
N TYR A 244 -3.69 5.55 12.60
CA TYR A 244 -5.05 5.55 12.08
C TYR A 244 -6.02 4.83 13.03
N GLU A 245 -7.23 5.36 13.20
CA GLU A 245 -8.28 4.70 13.97
C GLU A 245 -8.55 3.26 13.49
N ASN A 246 -8.53 3.02 12.16
CA ASN A 246 -8.78 1.68 11.62
C ASN A 246 -7.72 0.65 12.05
N GLU A 247 -6.48 1.05 12.32
CA GLU A 247 -5.45 0.14 12.86
C GLU A 247 -5.73 -0.23 14.31
N VAL A 248 -6.28 0.70 15.09
CA VAL A 248 -6.67 0.45 16.49
C VAL A 248 -7.83 -0.53 16.56
N ILE A 249 -8.82 -0.34 15.69
CA ILE A 249 -9.96 -1.26 15.55
C ILE A 249 -9.45 -2.65 15.10
N LEU A 250 -8.54 -2.70 14.12
CA LEU A 250 -7.95 -3.96 13.66
C LEU A 250 -7.16 -4.68 14.76
N ALA A 251 -6.39 -3.95 15.56
CA ALA A 251 -5.65 -4.52 16.69
C ALA A 251 -6.61 -5.22 17.67
N ARG A 252 -7.72 -4.57 18.05
CA ARG A 252 -8.76 -5.22 18.88
C ARG A 252 -9.35 -6.47 18.23
N GLN A 253 -9.65 -6.40 16.93
CA GLN A 253 -10.20 -7.55 16.19
C GLN A 253 -9.22 -8.73 16.11
N LYS A 254 -7.91 -8.46 16.17
CA LYS A 254 -6.86 -9.48 16.23
C LYS A 254 -6.60 -10.02 17.64
N GLY A 255 -7.36 -9.55 18.64
CA GLY A 255 -7.22 -9.96 20.02
C GLY A 255 -6.11 -9.23 20.78
N GLU A 256 -5.56 -8.14 20.24
CA GLU A 256 -4.67 -7.28 21.03
C GLU A 256 -5.48 -6.63 22.16
N THR A 257 -4.98 -6.77 23.37
CA THR A 257 -5.56 -6.24 24.61
C THR A 257 -4.55 -5.34 25.32
N GLY A 258 -4.91 -4.76 26.46
CA GLY A 258 -3.97 -3.98 27.27
C GLY A 258 -3.68 -2.58 26.74
N PHE A 259 -4.60 -1.99 25.97
CA PHE A 259 -4.52 -0.61 25.54
C PHE A 259 -5.86 0.09 25.60
N SER A 260 -5.82 1.41 25.75
CA SER A 260 -6.96 2.31 25.59
C SER A 260 -6.72 3.22 24.39
N TYR A 261 -7.77 3.72 23.75
CA TYR A 261 -7.60 4.74 22.73
C TYR A 261 -8.62 5.87 22.89
N THR A 262 -8.25 7.04 22.39
CA THR A 262 -9.11 8.22 22.35
C THR A 262 -8.97 8.88 21.00
N ILE A 263 -10.09 9.35 20.46
CA ILE A 263 -10.11 10.23 19.30
C ILE A 263 -10.20 11.68 19.83
N PRO A 264 -9.15 12.48 19.67
CA PRO A 264 -9.19 13.86 20.13
C PRO A 264 -10.22 14.68 19.33
N PRO A 265 -10.92 15.64 19.96
CA PRO A 265 -12.07 16.33 19.38
C PRO A 265 -11.70 17.25 18.21
N VAL A 266 -10.51 17.88 18.27
CA VAL A 266 -9.92 18.59 17.12
C VAL A 266 -9.05 17.59 16.38
N ASN A 267 -9.41 17.25 15.15
CA ASN A 267 -8.69 16.25 14.37
C ASN A 267 -8.74 16.58 12.88
N VAL A 268 -8.06 15.76 12.08
CA VAL A 268 -8.04 15.85 10.62
C VAL A 268 -8.75 14.64 10.02
N SER A 269 -9.57 14.87 8.99
CA SER A 269 -10.07 13.76 8.15
C SER A 269 -8.91 13.19 7.37
N ILE A 270 -8.69 11.89 7.51
CA ILE A 270 -7.70 11.13 6.76
C ILE A 270 -8.41 10.53 5.55
N ASP A 271 -8.00 10.98 4.37
CA ASP A 271 -8.63 10.64 3.11
C ASP A 271 -7.59 9.96 2.17
N PRO A 272 -7.43 8.63 2.23
CA PRO A 272 -6.58 7.87 1.31
C PRO A 272 -7.07 7.99 -0.13
N ALA A 273 -6.14 8.19 -1.05
CA ALA A 273 -6.41 8.52 -2.44
C ALA A 273 -5.98 7.40 -3.38
N ARG A 274 -6.77 7.19 -4.44
CA ARG A 274 -6.51 6.18 -5.47
C ARG A 274 -6.20 6.84 -6.80
N GLY A 275 -5.33 6.21 -7.57
CA GLY A 275 -5.04 6.57 -8.95
C GLY A 275 -4.87 5.32 -9.81
N ARG A 276 -5.11 5.45 -11.11
CA ARG A 276 -4.77 4.44 -12.11
C ARG A 276 -3.55 4.90 -12.89
N SER A 277 -2.65 3.99 -13.22
CA SER A 277 -1.60 4.35 -14.19
C SER A 277 -2.21 4.57 -15.58
N GLY A 278 -1.58 5.51 -16.29
CA GLY A 278 -1.90 5.85 -17.68
C GLY A 278 -1.34 4.84 -18.66
#